data_AF-A0A8C4YP04-F1
#
_entry.id   AF-A0A8C4YP04-F1
#
_cell.length_a   1.000
_cell.length_b   1.000
_cell.length_c   1.000
_cell.angle_alpha   90.00
_cell.angle_beta   90.00
_cell.angle_gamma   90.00
#
_symmetry.space_group_name_H-M   'P 1'
#
loop_
_entity.id
_entity.type
_entity.pdbx_description
1 polymer ?
#
loop_
_entity_poly.entity_id
_entity_poly.type
_entity_poly.pdbx_seq_one_letter_code
_entity_poly.pdbx_strand_id
1 'polypeptide(L)'
;MCGRTACALGADRIRRACVYRDNHGRIRQPEWRDADKYSPSYNKSPQSNSPVLVSRRHFEKDADSSERVIAAMRWGLVPAWFRDDDPSKMQYKTSNCRSDTMMEKLSYKGPLIKGKRCVVLADGFYEWQQHNGKKQPYFIYFPQPKQEMADGKDDDEEWKGWRLLTMAGIFDCWEPPDGGDALYTYTIITVDASKGLSAIHNRMPAILDGDEAIRKWLDFTEVSTQEALRLIHSTENIAFHPVSTIVNNSRNNTPECLVPIGLGPKMETKVSTSSKMMLDWVKNKSPKKEEDDLPRWSSQFIQIAAPKRTSAALMQQWLKKEEGDPCAKKPKTQ
;
A
#
# COMPACT_ATOMS: atom_id res chain seq x y z
N MET A 1 -0.49 -3.04 -12.46
CA MET A 1 0.51 -3.64 -11.54
C MET A 1 0.82 -2.54 -10.56
N CYS A 2 0.81 -2.83 -9.26
CA CYS A 2 0.99 -1.82 -8.23
C CYS A 2 2.36 -1.14 -8.35
N GLY A 3 2.34 0.14 -8.73
CA GLY A 3 3.53 0.98 -8.91
C GLY A 3 3.54 2.23 -8.03
N ARG A 4 2.62 2.30 -7.05
CA ARG A 4 2.54 3.38 -6.08
C ARG A 4 1.92 2.90 -4.78
N THR A 5 2.47 3.33 -3.66
CA THR A 5 1.91 3.06 -2.32
C THR A 5 1.85 4.33 -1.48
N ALA A 6 1.03 4.31 -0.43
CA ALA A 6 1.14 5.24 0.67
C ALA A 6 1.73 4.50 1.87
N CYS A 7 2.65 5.15 2.58
CA CYS A 7 3.22 4.68 3.83
C CYS A 7 3.59 5.93 4.65
N ALA A 8 2.58 6.54 5.24
CA ALA A 8 2.63 7.85 5.87
C ALA A 8 2.80 7.79 7.40
N LEU A 9 2.65 6.62 8.02
CA LEU A 9 2.95 6.43 9.43
C LEU A 9 4.45 6.64 9.73
N GLY A 10 4.78 7.36 10.82
CA GLY A 10 6.16 7.47 11.29
C GLY A 10 6.74 6.13 11.76
N ALA A 11 8.07 6.04 11.87
CA ALA A 11 8.77 4.80 12.20
C ALA A 11 8.29 4.10 13.49
N ASP A 12 8.05 4.87 14.56
CA ASP A 12 7.52 4.31 15.82
C ASP A 12 6.08 3.79 15.67
N ARG A 13 5.23 4.53 14.95
CA ARG A 13 3.84 4.09 14.67
C ARG A 13 3.82 2.80 13.83
N ILE A 14 4.73 2.64 12.88
CA ILE A 14 4.89 1.39 12.13
C ILE A 14 5.33 0.26 13.06
N ARG A 15 6.30 0.51 13.94
CA ARG A 15 6.75 -0.48 14.93
C ARG A 15 5.59 -0.98 15.80
N ARG A 16 4.75 -0.08 16.30
CA ARG A 16 3.56 -0.42 17.10
C ARG A 16 2.48 -1.12 16.28
N ALA A 17 2.29 -0.72 15.01
CA ALA A 17 1.37 -1.40 14.08
C ALA A 17 1.82 -2.82 13.69
N CYS A 18 3.07 -3.17 13.95
CA CYS A 18 3.67 -4.47 13.63
C CYS A 18 3.92 -5.36 14.84
N VAL A 19 3.22 -5.13 15.97
CA VAL A 19 3.21 -6.07 17.09
C VAL A 19 2.80 -7.46 16.61
N TYR A 20 3.50 -8.49 17.06
CA TYR A 20 3.29 -9.87 16.64
C TYR A 20 3.52 -10.87 17.78
N ARG A 21 3.14 -12.13 17.56
CA ARG A 21 3.52 -13.25 18.43
C ARG A 21 4.61 -14.08 17.77
N ASP A 22 5.67 -14.38 18.50
CA ASP A 22 6.69 -15.32 18.03
C ASP A 22 6.21 -16.79 18.14
N ASN A 23 7.03 -17.73 17.68
CA ASN A 23 6.71 -19.17 17.74
C ASN A 23 6.51 -19.68 19.19
N HIS A 24 6.93 -18.91 20.20
CA HIS A 24 6.76 -19.21 21.62
C HIS A 24 5.54 -18.52 22.24
N GLY A 25 4.72 -17.82 21.43
CA GLY A 25 3.53 -17.10 21.87
C GLY A 25 3.79 -15.77 22.56
N ARG A 26 5.06 -15.33 22.63
CA ARG A 26 5.45 -14.06 23.27
C ARG A 26 5.09 -12.89 22.36
N ILE A 27 4.48 -11.86 22.94
CA ILE A 27 4.19 -10.62 22.23
C ILE A 27 5.49 -9.85 22.05
N ARG A 28 5.77 -9.43 20.81
CA ARG A 28 7.00 -8.71 20.44
C ARG A 28 6.69 -7.54 19.54
N GLN A 29 7.58 -6.57 19.55
CA GLN A 29 7.67 -5.51 18.55
C GLN A 29 8.96 -5.72 17.74
N PRO A 30 8.91 -5.58 16.41
CA PRO A 30 10.11 -5.72 15.60
C PRO A 30 11.05 -4.53 15.82
N GLU A 31 12.35 -4.82 15.89
CA GLU A 31 13.37 -3.79 15.94
C GLU A 31 13.60 -3.19 14.56
N TRP A 32 13.99 -1.91 14.52
CA TRP A 32 14.36 -1.25 13.29
C TRP A 32 15.84 -1.48 12.95
N ARG A 33 16.11 -1.67 11.66
CA ARG A 33 17.42 -1.52 11.02
C ARG A 33 17.32 -0.40 10.00
N ASP A 34 18.29 0.50 9.98
CA ASP A 34 18.38 1.65 9.08
C ASP A 34 17.11 2.52 9.07
N ALA A 35 16.59 2.85 10.27
CA ALA A 35 15.38 3.67 10.41
C ALA A 35 15.54 5.08 9.77
N ASP A 36 16.76 5.60 9.75
CA ASP A 36 17.15 6.86 9.13
C ASP A 36 16.93 6.87 7.61
N LYS A 37 16.97 5.70 6.96
CA LYS A 37 16.69 5.55 5.52
C LYS A 37 15.19 5.56 5.20
N TYR A 38 14.31 5.50 6.20
CA TYR A 38 12.87 5.54 6.02
C TYR A 38 12.32 6.97 6.13
N SER A 39 11.65 7.42 5.07
CA SER A 39 10.90 8.68 5.05
C SER A 39 9.42 8.40 4.75
N PRO A 40 8.50 8.76 5.67
CA PRO A 40 7.07 8.62 5.44
C PRO A 40 6.59 9.45 4.26
N SER A 41 5.69 8.88 3.46
CA SER A 41 5.07 9.62 2.37
C SER A 41 3.75 8.99 1.94
N TYR A 42 2.81 9.86 1.58
CA TYR A 42 1.52 9.51 0.99
C TYR A 42 1.64 8.99 -0.44
N ASN A 43 2.82 9.07 -1.07
CA ASN A 43 2.96 8.82 -2.51
C ASN A 43 4.33 8.21 -2.87
N LYS A 44 4.62 7.03 -2.31
CA LYS A 44 5.85 6.27 -2.55
C LYS A 44 5.85 5.66 -3.95
N SER A 45 6.94 5.83 -4.68
CA SER A 45 7.17 5.23 -6.01
C SER A 45 8.34 4.25 -5.97
N PRO A 46 8.53 3.42 -7.03
CA PRO A 46 9.79 2.72 -7.25
C PRO A 46 10.99 3.65 -7.06
N GLN A 47 12.11 3.06 -6.64
CA GLN A 47 13.37 3.69 -6.23
C GLN A 47 13.36 4.38 -4.86
N SER A 48 12.19 4.61 -4.25
CA SER A 48 12.10 5.08 -2.86
C SER A 48 12.27 3.94 -1.86
N ASN A 49 12.65 4.28 -0.63
CA ASN A 49 12.73 3.31 0.47
C ASN A 49 11.38 3.15 1.16
N SER A 50 10.95 1.91 1.39
CA SER A 50 9.77 1.57 2.17
C SER A 50 10.14 0.59 3.29
N PRO A 51 9.38 0.57 4.40
CA PRO A 51 9.63 -0.38 5.46
C PRO A 51 9.15 -1.77 5.04
N VAL A 52 9.98 -2.77 5.31
CA VAL A 52 9.65 -4.18 5.10
C VAL A 52 9.95 -4.96 6.37
N LEU A 53 9.13 -5.96 6.68
CA LEU A 53 9.46 -6.98 7.67
C LEU A 53 10.31 -8.06 7.03
N VAL A 54 11.32 -8.52 7.75
CA VAL A 54 12.19 -9.66 7.40
C VAL A 54 12.46 -10.51 8.64
N SER A 55 12.80 -11.78 8.46
CA SER A 55 13.24 -12.62 9.58
C SER A 55 14.57 -12.12 10.16
N ARG A 56 14.69 -12.10 11.50
CA ARG A 56 15.91 -11.73 12.22
C ARG A 56 17.09 -12.65 11.88
N ARG A 57 16.83 -13.90 11.48
CA ARG A 57 17.85 -14.86 11.01
C ARG A 57 18.69 -14.36 9.82
N HIS A 58 18.22 -13.38 9.06
CA HIS A 58 19.02 -12.78 8.00
C HIS A 58 20.17 -11.90 8.53
N PHE A 59 20.09 -11.44 9.77
CA PHE A 59 21.10 -10.58 10.39
C PHE A 59 21.85 -11.28 11.52
N GLU A 60 21.20 -12.20 12.22
CA GLU A 60 21.73 -12.88 13.40
C GLU A 60 21.57 -14.38 13.25
N LYS A 61 22.68 -15.10 13.12
CA LYS A 61 22.66 -16.53 12.80
C LYS A 61 21.92 -17.38 13.82
N ASP A 62 21.92 -17.00 15.10
CA ASP A 62 21.34 -17.80 16.20
C ASP A 62 19.95 -17.30 16.66
N ALA A 63 19.41 -16.24 16.05
CA ALA A 63 18.11 -15.66 16.43
C ALA A 63 16.95 -16.65 16.23
N ASP A 64 15.81 -16.49 16.88
CA ASP A 64 14.60 -17.25 16.50
C ASP A 64 14.16 -16.83 15.08
N SER A 65 13.87 -17.79 14.20
CA SER A 65 13.49 -17.51 12.80
C SER A 65 12.15 -16.80 12.66
N SER A 66 11.29 -16.91 13.69
CA SER A 66 10.02 -16.21 13.79
C SER A 66 10.15 -14.77 14.28
N GLU A 67 11.32 -14.38 14.83
CA GLU A 67 11.58 -12.99 15.17
C GLU A 67 11.73 -12.14 13.92
N ARG A 68 11.19 -10.93 13.99
CA ARG A 68 11.05 -10.02 12.84
C ARG A 68 11.82 -8.74 13.09
N VAL A 69 12.37 -8.20 12.01
CA VAL A 69 13.03 -6.90 11.94
C VAL A 69 12.31 -6.04 10.91
N ILE A 70 12.11 -4.76 11.20
CA ILE A 70 11.73 -3.78 10.18
C ILE A 70 13.02 -3.20 9.59
N ALA A 71 13.15 -3.26 8.26
CA ALA A 71 14.24 -2.64 7.53
C ALA A 71 13.70 -1.68 6.47
N ALA A 72 14.37 -0.54 6.29
CA ALA A 72 14.12 0.33 5.15
C ALA A 72 14.84 -0.22 3.91
N MET A 73 14.10 -0.68 2.90
CA MET A 73 14.67 -1.22 1.67
C MET A 73 14.23 -0.42 0.45
N ARG A 74 15.08 -0.35 -0.57
CA ARG A 74 14.77 0.34 -1.84
C ARG A 74 13.81 -0.48 -2.69
N TRP A 75 12.74 0.15 -3.18
CA TRP A 75 11.78 -0.50 -4.07
C TRP A 75 12.33 -0.60 -5.50
N GLY A 76 12.54 -1.82 -5.99
CA GLY A 76 13.13 -2.11 -7.29
C GLY A 76 14.35 -2.99 -7.09
N LEU A 77 14.15 -4.31 -7.20
CA LEU A 77 15.17 -5.31 -6.87
C LEU A 77 16.40 -5.18 -7.77
N VAL A 78 17.55 -5.06 -7.14
CA VAL A 78 18.88 -5.07 -7.76
C VAL A 78 19.49 -6.44 -7.44
N PRO A 79 19.62 -7.35 -8.43
CA PRO A 79 20.17 -8.67 -8.17
C PRO A 79 21.63 -8.57 -7.73
N ALA A 80 22.05 -9.46 -6.82
CA ALA A 80 23.43 -9.50 -6.31
C ALA A 80 24.52 -9.68 -7.39
N TRP A 81 24.16 -10.18 -8.58
CA TRP A 81 25.08 -10.37 -9.70
C TRP A 81 25.22 -9.12 -10.58
N PHE A 82 24.44 -8.07 -10.36
CA PHE A 82 24.53 -6.82 -11.14
C PHE A 82 25.92 -6.18 -10.97
N ARG A 83 26.51 -5.69 -12.07
CA ARG A 83 27.93 -5.28 -12.14
C ARG A 83 28.16 -3.81 -12.45
N ASP A 84 27.14 -3.04 -12.80
CA ASP A 84 27.31 -1.58 -12.89
C ASP A 84 27.38 -0.97 -11.50
N ASP A 85 28.13 0.12 -11.37
CA ASP A 85 28.30 0.97 -10.19
C ASP A 85 27.01 1.68 -9.73
N ASP A 86 26.06 1.91 -10.65
CA ASP A 86 24.81 2.62 -10.38
C ASP A 86 23.58 1.73 -10.61
N PRO A 87 22.81 1.41 -9.55
CA PRO A 87 21.53 0.71 -9.63
C PRO A 87 20.48 1.34 -10.56
N SER A 88 20.60 2.63 -10.89
CA SER A 88 19.70 3.33 -11.81
C SER A 88 19.90 2.93 -13.27
N LYS A 89 21.09 2.42 -13.62
CA LYS A 89 21.44 1.94 -14.97
C LYS A 89 20.75 0.63 -15.35
N MET A 90 20.11 -0.03 -14.39
CA MET A 90 19.37 -1.26 -14.64
C MET A 90 18.22 -1.04 -15.63
N GLN A 91 18.33 -1.68 -16.80
CA GLN A 91 17.34 -1.51 -17.87
C GLN A 91 16.01 -2.24 -17.61
N TYR A 92 16.01 -3.23 -16.72
CA TYR A 92 14.84 -4.03 -16.41
C TYR A 92 14.04 -3.44 -15.26
N LYS A 93 12.70 -3.43 -15.39
CA LYS A 93 11.80 -3.00 -14.32
C LYS A 93 11.57 -4.14 -13.34
N THR A 94 12.15 -4.02 -12.15
CA THR A 94 12.09 -5.03 -11.08
C THR A 94 11.25 -4.58 -9.88
N SER A 95 10.37 -3.58 -10.05
CA SER A 95 9.43 -3.13 -9.02
C SER A 95 8.43 -4.21 -8.63
N ASN A 96 8.06 -5.07 -9.59
CA ASN A 96 7.12 -6.16 -9.41
C ASN A 96 7.65 -7.47 -9.97
N CYS A 97 7.25 -8.56 -9.34
CA CYS A 97 7.51 -9.92 -9.75
C CYS A 97 6.17 -10.61 -9.98
N ARG A 98 5.97 -11.32 -11.10
CA ARG A 98 4.72 -12.06 -11.32
C ARG A 98 4.85 -13.43 -10.68
N SER A 99 3.81 -13.86 -9.97
CA SER A 99 3.81 -15.15 -9.28
C SER A 99 3.98 -16.34 -10.23
N ASP A 100 3.48 -16.24 -11.46
CA ASP A 100 3.58 -17.29 -12.49
C ASP A 100 5.01 -17.56 -12.97
N THR A 101 5.89 -16.55 -12.97
CA THR A 101 7.22 -16.60 -13.60
C THR A 101 8.35 -16.40 -12.60
N MET A 102 8.05 -16.23 -11.31
CA MET A 102 9.07 -15.94 -10.29
C MET A 102 10.09 -17.07 -10.09
N MET A 103 9.68 -18.32 -10.32
CA MET A 103 10.56 -19.50 -10.23
C MET A 103 11.39 -19.76 -11.48
N GLU A 104 11.12 -19.04 -12.57
CA GLU A 104 11.83 -19.15 -13.85
C GLU A 104 12.91 -18.08 -13.96
N LYS A 105 12.64 -16.87 -13.45
CA LYS A 105 13.53 -15.72 -13.57
C LYS A 105 14.63 -15.72 -12.52
N LEU A 106 15.89 -15.69 -12.95
CA LEU A 106 17.07 -15.73 -12.08
C LEU A 106 17.08 -14.62 -11.01
N SER A 107 16.64 -13.41 -11.37
CA SER A 107 16.56 -12.26 -10.45
C SER A 107 15.67 -12.50 -9.23
N TYR A 108 14.75 -13.46 -9.30
CA TYR A 108 13.77 -13.74 -8.23
C TYR A 108 13.96 -15.14 -7.63
N LYS A 109 14.19 -16.15 -8.48
CA LYS A 109 14.39 -17.54 -8.07
C LYS A 109 15.56 -17.68 -7.09
N GLY A 110 16.71 -17.10 -7.39
CA GLY A 110 17.91 -17.21 -6.55
C GLY A 110 17.70 -16.67 -5.13
N PRO A 111 17.27 -15.41 -4.98
CA PRO A 111 16.92 -14.84 -3.67
C PRO A 111 15.84 -15.62 -2.93
N LEU A 112 14.78 -16.05 -3.64
CA LEU A 112 13.67 -16.79 -3.03
C LEU A 112 14.12 -18.13 -2.44
N ILE A 113 14.94 -18.91 -3.16
CA ILE A 113 15.51 -20.18 -2.68
C ILE A 113 16.43 -19.96 -1.48
N LYS A 114 17.14 -18.82 -1.42
CA LYS A 114 17.95 -18.40 -0.27
C LYS A 114 17.12 -17.88 0.90
N GLY A 115 15.79 -17.98 0.83
CA GLY A 115 14.89 -17.53 1.88
C GLY A 115 14.73 -16.02 1.99
N LYS A 116 15.18 -15.23 1.01
CA LYS A 116 15.11 -13.75 1.04
C LYS A 116 13.69 -13.22 0.79
N ARG A 117 12.79 -13.56 1.71
CA ARG A 117 11.37 -13.22 1.71
C ARG A 117 11.15 -12.05 2.65
N CYS A 118 10.39 -11.06 2.22
CA CYS A 118 10.02 -9.90 3.02
C CYS A 118 8.52 -9.62 2.94
N VAL A 119 7.99 -8.88 3.91
CA VAL A 119 6.63 -8.32 3.86
C VAL A 119 6.73 -6.82 3.73
N VAL A 120 6.31 -6.28 2.59
CA VAL A 120 6.31 -4.85 2.30
C VAL A 120 5.12 -4.21 2.99
N LEU A 121 5.39 -3.19 3.79
CA LEU A 121 4.38 -2.48 4.58
C LEU A 121 3.92 -1.20 3.86
N ALA A 122 2.61 -0.98 3.85
CA ALA A 122 2.00 0.22 3.31
C ALA A 122 0.68 0.52 4.04
N ASP A 123 0.24 1.78 4.05
CA ASP A 123 -1.13 2.11 4.44
C ASP A 123 -2.12 1.48 3.42
N GLY A 124 -1.69 1.46 2.16
CA GLY A 124 -2.37 0.87 1.02
C GLY A 124 -1.60 1.15 -0.28
N PHE A 125 -2.15 0.72 -1.41
CA PHE A 125 -1.56 0.96 -2.73
C PHE A 125 -2.53 1.71 -3.65
N TYR A 126 -1.97 2.37 -4.66
CA TYR A 126 -2.77 2.99 -5.71
C TYR A 126 -2.79 2.14 -6.97
N GLU A 127 -3.93 2.14 -7.64
CA GLU A 127 -4.05 1.58 -8.98
C GLU A 127 -4.99 2.43 -9.84
N TRP A 128 -4.73 2.46 -11.14
CA TRP A 128 -5.45 3.32 -12.08
C TRP A 128 -6.39 2.50 -12.96
N GLN A 129 -7.69 2.67 -12.74
CA GLN A 129 -8.70 2.13 -13.64
C GLN A 129 -8.67 2.89 -14.97
N GLN A 130 -8.51 2.17 -16.07
CA GLN A 130 -8.62 2.74 -17.41
C GLN A 130 -10.07 2.69 -17.88
N HIS A 131 -10.61 3.86 -18.25
CA HIS A 131 -11.95 3.96 -18.82
C HIS A 131 -11.97 5.07 -19.88
N ASN A 132 -12.32 4.72 -21.12
CA ASN A 132 -12.43 5.66 -22.25
C ASN A 132 -11.22 6.60 -22.41
N GLY A 133 -10.01 6.04 -22.32
CA GLY A 133 -8.76 6.80 -22.44
C GLY A 133 -8.39 7.66 -21.23
N LYS A 134 -9.25 7.73 -20.20
CA LYS A 134 -8.96 8.39 -18.93
C LYS A 134 -8.55 7.37 -17.88
N LYS A 135 -7.76 7.82 -16.90
CA LYS A 135 -7.31 7.02 -15.76
C LYS A 135 -7.88 7.58 -14.47
N GLN A 136 -8.70 6.78 -13.78
CA GLN A 136 -9.20 7.09 -12.44
C GLN A 136 -8.32 6.38 -11.39
N PRO A 137 -7.58 7.10 -10.54
CA PRO A 137 -6.85 6.48 -9.45
C PRO A 137 -7.79 6.01 -8.34
N TYR A 138 -7.51 4.84 -7.80
CA TYR A 138 -8.12 4.30 -6.59
C TYR A 138 -7.04 4.06 -5.54
N PHE A 139 -7.39 4.28 -4.27
CA PHE A 139 -6.59 3.82 -3.14
C PHE A 139 -7.20 2.53 -2.59
N ILE A 140 -6.38 1.50 -2.43
CA ILE A 140 -6.78 0.13 -2.10
C ILE A 140 -6.01 -0.31 -0.84
N TYR A 141 -6.72 -0.82 0.15
CA TYR A 141 -6.23 -1.07 1.51
C TYR A 141 -7.01 -2.21 2.17
N PHE A 142 -6.54 -2.72 3.32
CA PHE A 142 -7.36 -3.64 4.13
C PHE A 142 -8.59 -2.92 4.68
N PRO A 143 -9.75 -3.58 4.82
CA PRO A 143 -10.84 -3.06 5.63
C PRO A 143 -10.34 -2.67 7.02
N GLN A 144 -10.66 -1.45 7.44
CA GLN A 144 -10.18 -0.89 8.71
C GLN A 144 -11.18 -1.20 9.83
N PRO A 145 -10.72 -1.43 11.07
CA PRO A 145 -11.61 -1.68 12.20
C PRO A 145 -12.56 -0.50 12.40
N LYS A 146 -13.83 -0.80 12.68
CA LYS A 146 -14.85 0.19 13.05
C LYS A 146 -14.64 0.59 14.51
N GLN A 147 -13.66 1.45 14.79
CA GLN A 147 -13.56 2.09 16.10
C GLN A 147 -13.41 3.60 15.92
N GLU A 148 -14.12 4.33 16.77
CA GLU A 148 -13.91 5.76 16.98
C GLU A 148 -12.45 5.94 17.37
N MET A 149 -11.71 6.77 16.63
CA MET A 149 -10.33 7.10 17.01
C MET A 149 -10.40 7.72 18.39
N ALA A 150 -10.05 6.96 19.43
CA ALA A 150 -9.90 7.52 20.74
C ALA A 150 -8.74 8.52 20.66
N ASP A 151 -9.01 9.79 20.96
CA ASP A 151 -8.01 10.85 21.22
C ASP A 151 -7.18 10.56 22.50
N GLY A 152 -7.09 9.29 22.89
CA GLY A 152 -6.47 8.82 24.12
C GLY A 152 -5.02 8.43 23.86
N LYS A 153 -4.18 8.78 24.82
CA LYS A 153 -2.77 8.39 24.96
C LYS A 153 -2.48 7.03 24.32
N ASP A 154 -1.36 6.97 23.58
CA ASP A 154 -0.70 5.72 23.21
C ASP A 154 -0.25 5.02 24.51
N ASP A 155 -1.19 4.46 25.27
CA ASP A 155 -0.87 3.54 26.33
C ASP A 155 -0.29 2.26 25.68
N ASP A 156 0.62 1.56 26.37
CA ASP A 156 1.32 0.36 25.87
C ASP A 156 0.41 -0.86 25.56
N GLU A 157 -0.91 -0.66 25.51
CA GLU A 157 -1.89 -1.66 25.12
C GLU A 157 -2.07 -1.75 23.59
N GLU A 158 -2.70 -2.85 23.16
CA GLU A 158 -2.98 -3.27 21.78
C GLU A 158 -3.15 -2.13 20.75
N TRP A 159 -2.48 -2.23 19.60
CA TRP A 159 -2.53 -1.21 18.54
C TRP A 159 -3.94 -1.01 17.99
N LYS A 160 -4.51 0.19 18.24
CA LYS A 160 -5.85 0.60 17.76
C LYS A 160 -5.82 1.45 16.48
N GLY A 161 -4.64 1.63 15.89
CA GLY A 161 -4.45 2.49 14.73
C GLY A 161 -4.76 1.81 13.39
N TRP A 162 -4.27 2.43 12.31
CA TRP A 162 -4.45 1.91 10.95
C TRP A 162 -3.88 0.51 10.80
N ARG A 163 -4.66 -0.41 10.21
CA ARG A 163 -4.20 -1.74 9.83
C ARG A 163 -3.40 -1.63 8.53
N LEU A 164 -2.09 -1.78 8.64
CA LEU A 164 -1.17 -1.75 7.50
C LEU A 164 -1.44 -2.90 6.53
N LEU A 165 -1.38 -2.59 5.24
CA LEU A 165 -1.33 -3.56 4.16
C LEU A 165 0.02 -4.28 4.16
N THR A 166 -0.04 -5.61 4.08
CA THR A 166 1.12 -6.52 4.15
C THR A 166 1.25 -7.27 2.84
N MET A 167 2.21 -6.89 2.02
CA MET A 167 2.40 -7.47 0.68
C MET A 167 3.62 -8.38 0.64
N ALA A 168 3.48 -9.58 0.09
CA ALA A 168 4.60 -10.50 -0.09
C ALA A 168 5.62 -9.93 -1.09
N GLY A 169 6.87 -9.86 -0.65
CA GLY A 169 7.99 -9.40 -1.44
C GLY A 169 9.17 -10.36 -1.40
N ILE A 170 10.06 -10.20 -2.38
CA ILE A 170 11.37 -10.84 -2.44
C ILE A 170 12.40 -9.72 -2.34
N PHE A 171 13.43 -9.89 -1.53
CA PHE A 171 14.53 -8.93 -1.45
C PHE A 171 15.84 -9.55 -1.92
N ASP A 172 16.78 -8.71 -2.33
CA ASP A 172 18.16 -9.10 -2.54
C ASP A 172 19.11 -8.07 -1.93
N CYS A 173 20.36 -8.47 -1.79
CA CYS A 173 21.44 -7.66 -1.24
C CYS A 173 22.50 -7.51 -2.34
N TRP A 174 22.73 -6.29 -2.78
CA TRP A 174 23.71 -5.96 -3.80
C TRP A 174 24.85 -5.16 -3.19
N GLU A 175 26.08 -5.60 -3.43
CA GLU A 175 27.29 -4.92 -3.00
C GLU A 175 27.87 -4.13 -4.19
N PRO A 176 28.09 -2.81 -4.06
CA PRO A 176 28.67 -2.02 -5.13
C PRO A 176 30.06 -2.54 -5.54
N PRO A 177 30.34 -2.74 -6.85
CA PRO A 177 31.64 -3.22 -7.33
C PRO A 177 32.82 -2.34 -6.90
N ASP A 178 32.62 -1.02 -6.83
CA ASP A 178 33.64 -0.04 -6.46
C ASP A 178 33.76 0.16 -4.93
N GLY A 179 33.05 -0.66 -4.15
CA GLY A 179 32.97 -0.55 -2.69
C GLY A 179 31.87 0.41 -2.22
N GLY A 180 31.44 0.24 -0.97
CA GLY A 180 30.36 0.99 -0.34
C GLY A 180 29.44 0.10 0.47
N ASP A 181 28.40 0.71 1.04
CA ASP A 181 27.41 -0.04 1.84
C ASP A 181 26.57 -0.97 0.95
N ALA A 182 26.28 -2.15 1.48
CA ALA A 182 25.38 -3.09 0.85
C ALA A 182 23.97 -2.50 0.68
N LEU A 183 23.43 -2.60 -0.53
CA LEU A 183 22.11 -2.11 -0.88
C LEU A 183 21.07 -3.22 -0.79
N TYR A 184 20.14 -3.08 0.15
CA TYR A 184 18.98 -3.95 0.24
C TYR A 184 17.83 -3.40 -0.61
N THR A 185 17.36 -4.23 -1.53
CA THR A 185 16.30 -3.86 -2.47
C THR A 185 15.24 -4.94 -2.55
N TYR A 186 14.00 -4.56 -2.84
CA TYR A 186 12.89 -5.51 -2.91
C TYR A 186 12.03 -5.36 -4.16
N THR A 187 11.28 -6.42 -4.46
CA THR A 187 10.21 -6.46 -5.46
C THR A 187 8.91 -6.94 -4.83
N ILE A 188 7.77 -6.42 -5.28
CA ILE A 188 6.45 -6.86 -4.80
C ILE A 188 5.95 -8.00 -5.69
N ILE A 189 5.58 -9.13 -5.10
CA ILE A 189 4.95 -10.23 -5.84
C ILE A 189 3.53 -9.81 -6.23
N THR A 190 3.16 -10.10 -7.47
CA THR A 190 1.83 -9.83 -8.03
C THR A 190 1.16 -11.12 -8.43
N VAL A 191 -0.16 -11.15 -8.28
CA VAL A 191 -1.08 -12.23 -8.65
C VAL A 191 -2.17 -11.65 -9.55
N ASP A 192 -3.04 -12.52 -10.08
CA ASP A 192 -4.25 -12.05 -10.77
C ASP A 192 -5.17 -11.33 -9.78
N ALA A 193 -5.86 -10.30 -10.27
CA ALA A 193 -6.78 -9.55 -9.42
C ALA A 193 -7.94 -10.43 -8.96
N SER A 194 -8.36 -10.21 -7.71
CA SER A 194 -9.60 -10.77 -7.16
C SER A 194 -10.83 -10.24 -7.91
N LYS A 195 -12.00 -10.87 -7.71
CA LYS A 195 -13.22 -10.43 -8.41
C LYS A 195 -13.54 -8.98 -8.08
N GLY A 196 -13.39 -8.58 -6.80
CA GLY A 196 -13.63 -7.20 -6.35
C GLY A 196 -12.72 -6.16 -6.99
N LEU A 197 -11.48 -6.52 -7.38
CA LEU A 197 -10.51 -5.58 -7.96
C LEU A 197 -10.39 -5.68 -9.49
N SER A 198 -10.91 -6.75 -10.10
CA SER A 198 -10.80 -7.01 -11.54
C SER A 198 -11.31 -5.86 -12.42
N ALA A 199 -12.32 -5.11 -11.95
CA ALA A 199 -12.85 -3.94 -12.64
C ALA A 199 -11.90 -2.73 -12.65
N ILE A 200 -10.95 -2.66 -11.71
CA ILE A 200 -9.93 -1.61 -11.62
C ILE A 200 -8.68 -2.01 -12.41
N HIS A 201 -8.17 -3.23 -12.19
CA HIS A 201 -6.99 -3.75 -12.88
C HIS A 201 -6.98 -5.28 -12.85
N ASN A 202 -6.37 -5.93 -13.85
CA ASN A 202 -6.25 -7.38 -13.93
C ASN A 202 -5.19 -8.02 -13.00
N ARG A 203 -4.50 -7.23 -12.16
CA ARG A 203 -3.40 -7.69 -11.31
C ARG A 203 -3.46 -6.97 -9.97
N MET A 204 -3.04 -7.66 -8.91
CA MET A 204 -2.93 -7.09 -7.57
C MET A 204 -1.64 -7.57 -6.88
N PRO A 205 -1.16 -6.88 -5.82
CA PRO A 205 -0.13 -7.44 -4.97
C PRO A 205 -0.60 -8.77 -4.35
N ALA A 206 0.33 -9.70 -4.13
CA ALA A 206 0.08 -10.83 -3.25
C ALA A 206 0.02 -10.33 -1.81
N ILE A 207 -1.19 -10.31 -1.22
CA ILE A 207 -1.43 -9.77 0.12
C ILE A 207 -1.43 -10.92 1.12
N LEU A 208 -0.67 -10.77 2.20
CA LEU A 208 -0.58 -11.73 3.30
C LEU A 208 -1.54 -11.29 4.41
N ASP A 209 -2.72 -11.90 4.46
CA ASP A 209 -3.78 -11.53 5.39
C ASP A 209 -3.61 -12.25 6.74
N GLY A 210 -3.16 -11.50 7.75
CA GLY A 210 -3.04 -11.98 9.12
C GLY A 210 -1.63 -12.43 9.52
N ASP A 211 -1.42 -12.54 10.83
CA ASP A 211 -0.10 -12.77 11.41
C ASP A 211 0.49 -14.14 11.03
N GLU A 212 -0.36 -15.15 10.85
CA GLU A 212 0.07 -16.49 10.48
C GLU A 212 0.69 -16.54 9.07
N ALA A 213 0.03 -15.89 8.10
CA ALA A 213 0.52 -15.83 6.73
C ALA A 213 1.84 -15.04 6.66
N ILE A 214 1.94 -13.95 7.41
CA ILE A 214 3.17 -13.17 7.57
C ILE A 214 4.28 -14.04 8.18
N ARG A 215 3.99 -14.74 9.27
CA ARG A 215 4.95 -15.62 9.95
C ARG A 215 5.47 -16.71 9.02
N LYS A 216 4.58 -17.47 8.37
CA LYS A 216 4.97 -18.53 7.43
C LYS A 216 5.76 -17.97 6.24
N TRP A 217 5.39 -16.79 5.76
CA TRP A 217 6.14 -16.14 4.69
C TRP A 217 7.54 -15.69 5.14
N LEU A 218 7.73 -15.21 6.37
CA LEU A 218 9.04 -14.73 6.83
C LEU A 218 9.95 -15.85 7.36
N ASP A 219 9.39 -16.90 7.96
CA ASP A 219 10.13 -18.00 8.59
C ASP A 219 10.71 -18.97 7.54
N PHE A 220 11.82 -18.57 6.93
CA PHE A 220 12.46 -19.34 5.85
C PHE A 220 13.25 -20.56 6.32
N THR A 221 13.46 -20.73 7.62
CA THR A 221 14.12 -21.91 8.17
C THR A 221 13.11 -23.05 8.36
N GLU A 222 11.92 -22.74 8.87
CA GLU A 222 10.88 -23.75 9.13
C GLU A 222 9.90 -23.92 7.95
N VAL A 223 9.72 -22.88 7.13
CA VAL A 223 8.80 -22.92 5.97
C VAL A 223 9.58 -22.95 4.67
N SER A 224 9.48 -24.11 4.00
CA SER A 224 10.09 -24.33 2.71
C SER A 224 9.58 -23.35 1.65
N THR A 225 10.37 -23.13 0.59
CA THR A 225 9.94 -22.26 -0.52
C THR A 225 8.61 -22.76 -1.13
N GLN A 226 8.44 -24.08 -1.28
CA GLN A 226 7.22 -24.64 -1.86
C GLN A 226 5.98 -24.36 -1.00
N GLU A 227 6.09 -24.44 0.33
CA GLU A 227 5.00 -24.13 1.24
C GLU A 227 4.72 -22.63 1.30
N ALA A 228 5.75 -21.79 1.32
CA ALA A 228 5.61 -20.34 1.29
C ALA A 228 4.87 -19.88 0.02
N LEU A 229 5.14 -20.51 -1.12
CA LEU A 229 4.47 -20.21 -2.38
C LEU A 229 2.95 -20.51 -2.36
N ARG A 230 2.47 -21.39 -1.48
CA ARG A 230 1.02 -21.64 -1.32
C ARG A 230 0.28 -20.45 -0.73
N LEU A 231 0.98 -19.52 -0.10
CA LEU A 231 0.43 -18.27 0.44
C LEU A 231 0.22 -17.20 -0.66
N ILE A 232 0.75 -17.43 -1.86
CA ILE A 232 0.75 -16.45 -2.94
C ILE A 232 -0.48 -16.66 -3.82
N HIS A 233 -1.58 -16.02 -3.42
CA HIS A 233 -2.84 -16.01 -4.16
C HIS A 233 -3.56 -14.66 -4.02
N SER A 234 -4.63 -14.47 -4.78
CA SER A 234 -5.49 -13.28 -4.64
C SER A 234 -6.30 -13.34 -3.34
N THR A 235 -6.69 -12.18 -2.84
CA THR A 235 -7.58 -12.06 -1.67
C THR A 235 -8.75 -11.14 -1.98
N GLU A 236 -9.91 -11.47 -1.43
CA GLU A 236 -11.11 -10.62 -1.50
C GLU A 236 -11.21 -9.68 -0.29
N ASN A 237 -10.36 -9.84 0.74
CA ASN A 237 -10.38 -9.02 1.95
C ASN A 237 -9.69 -7.65 1.72
N ILE A 238 -10.27 -6.84 0.85
CA ILE A 238 -9.76 -5.53 0.46
C ILE A 238 -10.92 -4.53 0.37
N ALA A 239 -10.63 -3.27 0.69
CA ALA A 239 -11.49 -2.13 0.46
C ALA A 239 -10.78 -1.14 -0.46
N PHE A 240 -11.55 -0.32 -1.17
CA PHE A 240 -10.99 0.73 -2.01
C PHE A 240 -11.97 1.89 -2.18
N HIS A 241 -11.43 3.06 -2.50
CA HIS A 241 -12.21 4.23 -2.91
C HIS A 241 -11.45 5.04 -3.98
N PRO A 242 -12.17 5.77 -4.86
CA PRO A 242 -11.55 6.64 -5.84
C PRO A 242 -10.90 7.84 -5.14
N VAL A 243 -9.75 8.27 -5.64
CA VAL A 243 -9.00 9.44 -5.13
C VAL A 243 -8.77 10.48 -6.22
N SER A 244 -8.27 11.65 -5.83
CA SER A 244 -7.92 12.73 -6.75
C SER A 244 -6.75 12.37 -7.68
N THR A 245 -6.70 13.01 -8.85
CA THR A 245 -5.56 12.93 -9.77
C THR A 245 -4.28 13.60 -9.23
N ILE A 246 -4.35 14.28 -8.08
CA ILE A 246 -3.17 14.80 -7.35
C ILE A 246 -2.11 13.71 -7.19
N VAL A 247 -2.53 12.46 -6.89
CA VAL A 247 -1.60 11.35 -6.72
C VAL A 247 -0.80 11.04 -7.98
N ASN A 248 -1.26 11.40 -9.18
CA ASN A 248 -0.59 11.05 -10.45
C ASN A 248 0.87 11.51 -10.47
N ASN A 249 1.14 12.72 -9.97
CA ASN A 249 2.49 13.24 -9.82
C ASN A 249 3.11 12.71 -8.51
N SER A 250 4.14 11.88 -8.62
CA SER A 250 4.81 11.26 -7.46
C SER A 250 5.48 12.26 -6.50
N ARG A 251 5.72 13.50 -6.94
CA ARG A 251 6.24 14.56 -6.07
C ARG A 251 5.21 15.11 -5.09
N ASN A 252 3.92 14.87 -5.34
CA ASN A 252 2.86 15.29 -4.44
C ASN A 252 2.81 14.33 -3.25
N ASN A 253 3.44 14.75 -2.15
CA ASN A 253 3.43 14.04 -0.87
C ASN A 253 2.55 14.77 0.13
N THR A 254 1.23 14.65 -0.02
CA THR A 254 0.26 15.32 0.84
C THR A 254 -0.91 14.40 1.18
N PRO A 255 -1.62 14.63 2.30
CA PRO A 255 -2.76 13.81 2.69
C PRO A 255 -3.88 13.74 1.64
N GLU A 256 -4.02 14.77 0.80
CA GLU A 256 -5.01 14.83 -0.28
C GLU A 256 -4.84 13.70 -1.31
N CYS A 257 -3.68 13.06 -1.39
CA CYS A 257 -3.46 11.86 -2.20
C CYS A 257 -4.34 10.67 -1.78
N LEU A 258 -4.77 10.62 -0.52
CA LEU A 258 -5.60 9.54 0.04
C LEU A 258 -7.08 9.91 0.19
N VAL A 259 -7.44 11.17 0.02
CA VAL A 259 -8.80 11.63 0.32
C VAL A 259 -9.78 11.04 -0.69
N PRO A 260 -10.85 10.34 -0.23
CA PRO A 260 -11.90 9.84 -1.11
C PRO A 260 -12.56 10.98 -1.88
N ILE A 261 -12.81 10.76 -3.17
CA ILE A 261 -13.59 11.69 -3.99
C ILE A 261 -14.94 11.09 -4.36
N GLY A 262 -15.96 11.93 -4.51
CA GLY A 262 -17.20 11.52 -5.17
C GLY A 262 -16.96 11.44 -6.67
N LEU A 263 -17.20 10.27 -7.27
CA LEU A 263 -17.38 10.19 -8.72
C LEU A 263 -18.78 10.75 -9.01
N GLY A 264 -18.85 12.04 -9.36
CA GLY A 264 -20.12 12.68 -9.67
C GLY A 264 -20.91 11.90 -10.73
N PRO A 265 -22.26 12.03 -10.76
CA PRO A 265 -23.05 11.43 -11.84
C PRO A 265 -22.46 11.90 -13.17
N LYS A 266 -22.27 10.97 -14.11
CA LYS A 266 -21.84 11.30 -15.48
C LYS A 266 -22.73 12.46 -15.94
N MET A 267 -22.15 13.64 -16.16
CA MET A 267 -22.83 14.63 -16.98
C MET A 267 -22.96 13.97 -18.35
N GLU A 268 -24.15 13.44 -18.64
CA GLU A 268 -24.59 13.33 -20.02
C GLU A 268 -24.37 14.71 -20.61
N THR A 269 -23.42 14.78 -21.54
CA THR A 269 -23.19 15.97 -22.34
C THR A 269 -24.54 16.30 -22.96
N LYS A 270 -25.27 17.27 -22.38
CA LYS A 270 -26.47 17.80 -23.02
C LYS A 270 -25.99 18.37 -24.34
N VAL A 271 -26.24 17.61 -25.39
CA VAL A 271 -25.97 18.00 -26.75
C VAL A 271 -26.70 19.33 -26.93
N SER A 272 -25.91 20.40 -27.11
CA SER A 272 -26.40 21.71 -27.45
C SER A 272 -27.37 21.62 -28.63
N THR A 273 -28.39 22.47 -28.67
CA THR A 273 -29.37 22.58 -29.75
C THR A 273 -28.74 22.76 -31.14
N SER A 274 -27.46 23.17 -31.20
CA SER A 274 -26.68 23.25 -32.43
C SER A 274 -26.15 21.92 -32.97
N SER A 275 -26.07 20.84 -32.17
CA SER A 275 -25.64 19.52 -32.65
C SER A 275 -26.81 18.59 -33.03
N LYS A 276 -28.06 18.99 -32.79
CA LYS A 276 -29.24 18.27 -33.31
C LYS A 276 -29.32 18.28 -34.85
N MET A 277 -28.89 19.36 -35.49
CA MET A 277 -28.91 19.44 -36.96
C MET A 277 -27.85 18.57 -37.65
N MET A 278 -26.72 18.30 -37.00
CA MET A 278 -25.72 17.36 -37.55
C MET A 278 -26.08 15.88 -37.32
N LEU A 279 -26.93 15.58 -36.33
CA LEU A 279 -27.34 14.21 -35.98
C LEU A 279 -28.54 13.70 -36.79
N ASP A 280 -29.39 14.58 -37.34
CA ASP A 280 -30.50 14.17 -38.20
C ASP A 280 -30.06 13.78 -39.62
N TRP A 281 -28.87 14.18 -40.07
CA TRP A 281 -28.31 13.74 -41.36
C TRP A 281 -27.73 12.32 -41.33
N VAL A 282 -27.28 11.84 -40.16
CA VAL A 282 -26.63 10.53 -40.00
C VAL A 282 -27.62 9.39 -39.71
N LYS A 283 -28.90 9.70 -39.41
CA LYS A 283 -29.91 8.73 -38.96
C LYS A 283 -30.49 7.81 -40.04
N ASN A 284 -30.14 7.96 -41.31
CA ASN A 284 -30.52 7.00 -42.35
C ASN A 284 -29.40 5.98 -42.61
N LYS A 285 -29.21 5.03 -41.68
CA LYS A 285 -28.70 3.66 -41.92
C LYS A 285 -28.54 2.86 -40.60
N SER A 286 -29.59 2.12 -40.22
CA SER A 286 -29.66 0.82 -39.50
C SER A 286 -28.82 0.57 -38.21
N PRO A 287 -28.98 -0.59 -37.52
CA PRO A 287 -30.02 -0.82 -36.52
C PRO A 287 -29.48 -0.95 -35.07
N LYS A 288 -30.45 -1.06 -34.15
CA LYS A 288 -30.40 -1.05 -32.67
C LYS A 288 -29.21 -1.77 -32.02
N LYS A 289 -28.61 -1.10 -31.03
CA LYS A 289 -27.62 -1.62 -30.10
C LYS A 289 -28.29 -1.93 -28.76
N GLU A 290 -28.05 -3.12 -28.23
CA GLU A 290 -28.51 -3.62 -26.93
C GLU A 290 -28.01 -2.75 -25.77
N GLU A 291 -28.84 -2.62 -24.74
CA GLU A 291 -28.54 -1.92 -23.49
C GLU A 291 -27.53 -2.71 -22.64
N ASP A 292 -26.36 -2.12 -22.40
CA ASP A 292 -25.40 -2.59 -21.41
C ASP A 292 -25.88 -2.20 -20.00
N ASP A 293 -26.36 -3.19 -19.24
CA ASP A 293 -26.66 -3.08 -17.81
C ASP A 293 -25.36 -2.87 -17.01
N LEU A 294 -25.10 -1.62 -16.60
CA LEU A 294 -24.12 -1.32 -15.55
C LEU A 294 -24.79 -1.51 -14.16
N PRO A 295 -24.15 -2.22 -13.21
CA PRO A 295 -24.74 -2.42 -11.89
C PRO A 295 -24.86 -1.08 -11.14
N ARG A 296 -26.09 -0.73 -10.77
CA ARG A 296 -26.40 0.31 -9.77
C ARG A 296 -25.86 -0.13 -8.42
N TRP A 297 -24.87 0.59 -7.91
CA TRP A 297 -24.41 0.39 -6.54
C TRP A 297 -25.41 1.04 -5.58
N SER A 298 -25.96 0.24 -4.66
CA SER A 298 -26.73 0.74 -3.55
C SER A 298 -25.79 1.37 -2.52
N SER A 299 -26.04 2.64 -2.26
CA SER A 299 -25.35 3.51 -1.30
C SER A 299 -25.59 3.09 0.15
N GLN A 300 -25.25 1.87 0.55
CA GLN A 300 -25.47 1.42 1.94
C GLN A 300 -24.41 1.91 2.93
N PHE A 301 -23.38 2.63 2.49
CA PHE A 301 -22.35 3.16 3.40
C PHE A 301 -22.01 4.65 3.22
N ILE A 302 -22.86 5.43 2.55
CA ILE A 302 -22.69 6.89 2.47
C ILE A 302 -24.02 7.58 2.76
N GLN A 303 -24.24 7.92 4.03
CA GLN A 303 -25.11 9.04 4.40
C GLN A 303 -24.38 9.91 5.43
N ILE A 304 -23.61 10.88 4.96
CA ILE A 304 -23.44 12.15 5.68
C ILE A 304 -23.49 13.27 4.63
N ALA A 305 -24.51 14.12 4.75
CA ALA A 305 -24.65 15.33 3.95
C ALA A 305 -23.61 16.37 4.40
N ALA A 306 -22.87 16.96 3.45
CA ALA A 306 -21.89 18.00 3.72
C ALA A 306 -22.54 19.38 3.84
N PRO A 307 -22.24 20.20 4.86
CA PRO A 307 -22.50 21.63 4.79
C PRO A 307 -21.31 22.35 4.13
N LYS A 308 -21.63 23.37 3.32
CA LYS A 308 -20.68 24.25 2.65
C LYS A 308 -19.96 25.15 3.67
N ARG A 309 -18.63 25.05 3.79
CA ARG A 309 -17.67 26.13 4.12
C ARG A 309 -16.21 25.64 4.04
N THR A 310 -15.29 26.57 3.87
CA THR A 310 -13.94 26.43 3.25
C THR A 310 -12.98 25.45 3.94
N SER A 311 -12.28 24.66 3.11
CA SER A 311 -11.66 23.36 3.41
C SER A 311 -10.28 23.37 4.07
N ALA A 312 -9.76 24.53 4.49
CA ALA A 312 -8.50 24.59 5.27
C ALA A 312 -8.71 24.31 6.76
N ALA A 313 -9.96 24.32 7.25
CA ALA A 313 -10.26 24.22 8.67
C ALA A 313 -10.35 22.77 9.22
N LEU A 314 -10.64 21.76 8.40
CA LEU A 314 -11.02 20.44 8.93
C LEU A 314 -9.84 19.59 9.43
N MET A 315 -8.67 19.61 8.75
CA MET A 315 -7.50 18.83 9.20
C MET A 315 -6.68 19.55 10.27
N GLN A 316 -6.60 20.88 10.24
CA GLN A 316 -5.84 21.64 11.24
C GLN A 316 -6.58 21.73 12.58
N GLN A 317 -7.92 21.73 12.57
CA GLN A 317 -8.72 21.66 13.80
C GLN A 317 -8.65 20.28 14.47
N TRP A 318 -8.29 19.22 13.72
CA TRP A 318 -7.98 17.89 14.24
C TRP A 318 -6.56 17.76 14.82
N LEU A 319 -5.64 18.69 14.53
CA LEU A 319 -4.22 18.58 14.90
C LEU A 319 -3.73 19.63 15.92
N LYS A 320 -4.56 20.60 16.36
CA LYS A 320 -4.09 21.78 17.12
C LYS A 320 -4.89 22.21 18.36
N LYS A 321 -5.77 21.38 18.92
CA LYS A 321 -6.23 21.57 20.31
C LYS A 321 -5.61 20.44 21.11
N GLU A 322 -4.64 20.63 22.01
CA GLU A 322 -4.53 21.71 22.99
C GLU A 322 -3.07 22.03 23.35
N GLU A 323 -2.74 23.33 23.42
CA GLU A 323 -1.79 24.01 24.33
C GLU A 323 -1.88 25.51 23.95
N GLY A 324 -2.19 26.52 24.79
CA GLY A 324 -2.62 26.71 26.19
C GLY A 324 -3.10 28.18 26.35
N ASP A 325 -4.02 28.50 27.27
CA ASP A 325 -3.81 29.26 28.54
C ASP A 325 -4.46 30.69 28.45
N PRO A 326 -4.70 31.54 29.50
CA PRO A 326 -4.83 31.36 30.96
C PRO A 326 -6.09 32.03 31.63
N CYS A 327 -6.27 31.77 32.94
CA CYS A 327 -6.89 32.62 34.00
C CYS A 327 -8.43 32.77 34.12
N ALA A 328 -9.02 32.22 35.21
CA ALA A 328 -9.85 32.98 36.18
C ALA A 328 -10.31 32.13 37.41
N LYS A 329 -9.88 32.61 38.58
CA LYS A 329 -10.28 32.39 39.99
C LYS A 329 -11.65 31.74 40.27
N LYS A 330 -11.69 30.85 41.29
CA LYS A 330 -12.80 30.72 42.27
C LYS A 330 -12.29 30.32 43.67
N PRO A 331 -13.08 30.59 44.74
CA PRO A 331 -12.60 30.73 46.12
C PRO A 331 -12.53 29.41 46.88
N LYS A 332 -11.73 29.41 47.95
CA LYS A 332 -11.69 28.35 48.96
C LYS A 332 -12.93 28.41 49.86
N THR A 333 -13.54 27.25 50.06
CA THR A 333 -14.39 26.96 51.23
C THR A 333 -13.75 25.79 51.95
N GLN A 334 -13.75 25.91 53.28
CA GLN A 334 -13.11 25.10 54.33
C GLN A 334 -11.60 25.32 54.53
#